data_AF-C9LJY9-F1
#
_entry.id   AF-C9LJY9-F1
#
_cell.length_a   1.000
_cell.length_b   1.000
_cell.length_c   1.000
_cell.angle_alpha   90.00
_cell.angle_beta   90.00
_cell.angle_gamma   90.00
#
_symmetry.space_group_name_H-M   'P 1'
#
loop_
_entity.id
_entity.type
_entity.pdbx_description
1 polymer ?
#
loop_
_entity_poly.entity_id
_entity_poly.type
_entity_poly.pdbx_seq_one_letter_code
_entity_poly.pdbx_strand_id
1 'polypeptide(L)'
;MLMTEAPYTLPFFESFAGGKGARYWASDVRRGNSEEGFGFTNLYYVDNDKGCALYNSTSHNGEAVLTFGKISLSGDAIPFLYFYYYALPGEAMKLKVLAYKNGGSADTLKIIDNNALSGHDGWLILTVRSGIDKVTTNDTFDVFTLQGVCIRRQATSLAGLKLGVYIVNGKKTTIGK
;
A
#
# COMPACT_ATOMS: atom_id res chain seq x y z
N MET A 1 3.68 10.01 -13.08
CA MET A 1 4.46 10.36 -11.88
C MET A 1 5.31 9.16 -11.48
N LEU A 2 6.62 9.32 -11.35
CA LEU A 2 7.54 8.26 -10.93
C LEU A 2 7.99 8.58 -9.50
N MET A 3 7.65 7.72 -8.54
CA MET A 3 8.22 7.78 -7.18
C MET A 3 9.52 6.98 -7.16
N THR A 4 10.62 7.61 -6.77
CA THR A 4 12.00 7.08 -6.82
C THR A 4 12.56 6.66 -5.46
N GLU A 5 11.77 6.72 -4.39
CA GLU A 5 12.21 6.27 -3.07
C GLU A 5 12.18 4.74 -2.96
N ALA A 6 13.06 4.18 -2.12
CA ALA A 6 13.05 2.78 -1.75
C ALA A 6 11.73 2.43 -1.03
N PRO A 7 11.17 1.21 -1.20
CA PRO A 7 9.99 0.80 -0.46
C PRO A 7 10.19 0.88 1.05
N TYR A 8 9.14 1.20 1.80
CA TYR A 8 9.14 1.09 3.25
C TYR A 8 9.37 -0.37 3.69
N THR A 9 10.03 -0.55 4.83
CA THR A 9 10.24 -1.88 5.44
C THR A 9 9.16 -2.19 6.46
N LEU A 10 8.93 -3.48 6.73
CA LEU A 10 8.11 -3.89 7.86
C LEU A 10 8.90 -3.84 9.19
N PRO A 11 8.23 -3.53 10.33
CA PRO A 11 6.86 -3.03 10.41
C PRO A 11 6.77 -1.58 9.91
N PHE A 12 5.71 -1.30 9.14
CA PHE A 12 5.32 0.07 8.80
C PHE A 12 4.28 0.55 9.80
N PHE A 13 4.45 1.75 10.33
CA PHE A 13 3.55 2.36 11.31
C PHE A 13 3.28 3.82 10.94
N GLU A 14 2.01 4.20 11.08
CA GLU A 14 1.52 5.57 10.96
C GLU A 14 0.39 5.74 11.99
N SER A 15 0.42 6.85 12.71
CA SER A 15 -0.59 7.20 13.70
C SER A 15 -1.29 8.54 13.41
N PHE A 16 -0.77 9.31 12.45
CA PHE A 16 -1.28 10.64 12.09
C PHE A 16 -1.22 11.69 13.22
N ALA A 17 -0.29 11.53 14.18
CA ALA A 17 -0.17 12.36 15.37
C ALA A 17 -0.37 13.86 15.11
N GLY A 18 -1.25 14.48 15.90
CA GLY A 18 -1.62 15.90 15.75
C GLY A 18 -2.34 16.24 14.44
N GLY A 19 -2.92 15.24 13.75
CA GLY A 19 -3.59 15.40 12.46
C GLY A 19 -2.63 15.56 11.29
N LYS A 20 -1.49 14.85 11.30
CA LYS A 20 -0.44 14.97 10.26
C LYS A 20 0.14 13.62 9.90
N GLY A 21 0.20 13.29 8.60
CA GLY A 21 0.93 12.11 8.13
C GLY A 21 2.44 12.27 8.33
N ALA A 22 3.07 11.31 9.00
CA ALA A 22 4.52 11.27 9.18
C ALA A 22 5.24 10.61 7.99
N ARG A 23 4.48 9.99 7.08
CA ARG A 23 4.95 9.31 5.86
C ARG A 23 4.22 9.87 4.64
N TYR A 24 4.59 9.37 3.45
CA TYR A 24 3.90 9.74 2.23
C TYR A 24 2.50 9.11 2.19
N TRP A 25 1.50 9.96 2.02
CA TRP A 25 0.11 9.61 1.82
C TRP A 25 -0.47 10.40 0.66
N ALA A 26 -1.35 9.77 -0.10
CA ALA A 26 -2.08 10.40 -1.19
C ALA A 26 -3.56 10.04 -1.11
N SER A 27 -4.41 11.06 -1.19
CA SER A 27 -5.85 10.93 -1.38
C SER A 27 -6.19 11.15 -2.84
N ASP A 28 -7.02 10.28 -3.40
CA ASP A 28 -7.58 10.42 -4.75
C ASP A 28 -9.10 10.37 -4.68
N VAL A 29 -9.77 11.40 -5.19
CA VAL A 29 -11.24 11.45 -5.28
C VAL A 29 -11.66 10.68 -6.51
N ARG A 30 -12.37 9.58 -6.31
CA ARG A 30 -12.91 8.74 -7.40
C ARG A 30 -14.25 9.26 -7.88
N ARG A 31 -15.05 9.82 -6.96
CA ARG A 31 -16.38 10.37 -7.24
C ARG A 31 -16.78 11.36 -6.15
N GLY A 32 -17.19 12.55 -6.55
CA GLY A 32 -17.56 13.64 -5.63
C GLY A 32 -17.11 14.99 -6.16
N ASN A 33 -17.22 16.03 -5.33
CA ASN A 33 -16.73 17.36 -5.65
C ASN A 33 -15.30 17.57 -5.11
N SER A 34 -14.79 18.80 -5.15
CA SER A 34 -13.42 19.14 -4.70
C SER A 34 -13.19 19.06 -3.19
N GLU A 35 -14.24 18.93 -2.38
CA GLU A 35 -14.18 18.81 -0.92
C GLU A 35 -14.27 17.35 -0.45
N GLU A 36 -14.64 16.44 -1.36
CA GLU A 36 -14.62 15.00 -1.13
C GLU A 36 -13.17 14.52 -0.94
N GLY A 37 -12.92 13.58 -0.02
CA GLY A 37 -11.59 12.97 0.09
C GLY A 37 -11.12 12.68 1.49
N PHE A 38 -9.91 12.13 1.60
CA PHE A 38 -9.25 11.94 2.88
C PHE A 38 -8.39 13.14 3.24
N GLY A 39 -8.58 13.64 4.46
CA GLY A 39 -7.69 14.60 5.12
C GLY A 39 -7.15 14.02 6.43
N PHE A 40 -6.28 14.77 7.09
CA PHE A 40 -5.80 14.46 8.44
C PHE A 40 -6.33 15.49 9.42
N THR A 41 -6.71 15.02 10.61
CA THR A 41 -7.35 15.87 11.63
C THR A 41 -6.95 15.46 13.03
N ASN A 42 -7.07 16.39 13.96
CA ASN A 42 -6.86 16.20 15.40
C ASN A 42 -8.18 16.22 16.20
N LEU A 43 -9.32 16.23 15.53
CA LEU A 43 -10.64 16.34 16.16
C LEU A 43 -11.21 14.98 16.56
N TYR A 44 -10.90 13.95 15.78
CA TYR A 44 -11.37 12.59 15.98
C TYR A 44 -10.13 11.71 16.13
N TYR A 45 -9.94 11.06 17.27
CA TYR A 45 -8.79 10.20 17.53
C TYR A 45 -9.15 9.11 18.52
N VAL A 46 -8.48 7.97 18.40
CA VAL A 46 -8.67 6.80 19.28
C VAL A 46 -7.66 6.76 20.42
N ASP A 47 -6.50 7.37 20.22
CA ASP A 47 -5.39 7.34 21.16
C ASP A 47 -4.95 8.75 21.59
N ASN A 48 -3.88 8.85 22.38
CA ASN A 48 -3.46 10.11 22.97
C ASN A 48 -2.61 11.00 22.05
N ASP A 49 -2.38 10.59 20.80
CA ASP A 49 -1.52 11.35 19.87
C ASP A 49 -2.27 12.48 19.13
N LYS A 50 -3.60 12.49 19.26
CA LYS A 50 -4.52 13.49 18.71
C LYS A 50 -4.49 13.52 17.17
N GLY A 51 -4.54 12.37 16.52
CA GLY A 51 -4.54 12.25 15.07
C GLY A 51 -5.48 11.17 14.52
N CYS A 52 -6.07 11.44 13.35
CA CYS A 52 -6.56 10.38 12.45
C CYS A 52 -6.59 10.86 10.99
N ALA A 53 -6.76 9.88 10.08
CA ALA A 53 -7.26 10.16 8.75
C ALA A 53 -8.80 10.21 8.76
N LEU A 54 -9.36 11.28 8.23
CA LEU A 54 -10.79 11.52 8.14
C LEU A 54 -11.21 11.51 6.68
N TYR A 55 -12.24 10.74 6.38
CA TYR A 55 -12.94 10.83 5.10
C TYR A 55 -14.04 11.89 5.18
N ASN A 56 -13.92 12.95 4.38
CA ASN A 56 -14.96 13.95 4.21
C ASN A 56 -15.84 13.54 3.03
N SER A 57 -17.09 13.22 3.32
CA SER A 57 -18.12 12.96 2.30
C SER A 57 -18.95 14.21 2.07
N THR A 58 -19.13 14.57 0.80
CA THR A 58 -19.92 15.72 0.37
C THR A 58 -21.15 15.32 -0.46
N SER A 59 -21.32 14.02 -0.70
CA SER A 59 -22.40 13.50 -1.53
C SER A 59 -22.80 12.10 -1.10
N HIS A 60 -24.07 11.74 -1.36
CA HIS A 60 -24.60 10.41 -1.04
C HIS A 60 -23.82 9.25 -1.68
N ASN A 61 -23.11 9.53 -2.77
CA ASN A 61 -22.29 8.57 -3.50
C ASN A 61 -20.81 8.99 -3.53
N GLY A 62 -20.32 9.71 -2.52
CA GLY A 62 -18.89 10.04 -2.43
C GLY A 62 -18.02 8.79 -2.50
N GLU A 63 -16.87 8.87 -3.16
CA GLU A 63 -15.84 7.85 -3.12
C GLU A 63 -14.47 8.48 -3.24
N ALA A 64 -13.59 8.13 -2.29
CA ALA A 64 -12.19 8.48 -2.32
C ALA A 64 -11.33 7.31 -1.86
N VAL A 65 -10.04 7.35 -2.20
CA VAL A 65 -9.05 6.35 -1.80
C VAL A 65 -7.91 7.05 -1.10
N LEU A 66 -7.55 6.57 0.09
CA LEU A 66 -6.31 6.91 0.77
C LEU A 66 -5.26 5.84 0.49
N THR A 67 -4.08 6.25 0.00
CA THR A 67 -2.97 5.37 -0.35
C THR A 67 -1.68 5.83 0.33
N PHE A 68 -0.75 4.92 0.56
CA PHE A 68 0.58 5.20 1.09
C PHE A 68 1.66 4.57 0.20
N GLY A 69 2.93 4.89 0.47
CA GLY A 69 4.07 4.40 -0.29
C GLY A 69 4.18 2.86 -0.36
N LYS A 70 4.98 2.37 -1.31
CA LYS A 70 5.21 0.92 -1.48
C LYS A 70 5.86 0.34 -0.22
N ILE A 71 5.41 -0.84 0.22
CA ILE A 71 6.05 -1.61 1.30
C ILE A 71 6.75 -2.83 0.69
N SER A 72 8.00 -3.08 1.09
CA SER A 72 8.68 -4.34 0.83
C SER A 72 8.12 -5.44 1.72
N LEU A 73 7.64 -6.51 1.11
CA LEU A 73 7.16 -7.72 1.79
C LEU A 73 8.23 -8.84 1.78
N SER A 74 9.50 -8.47 1.61
CA SER A 74 10.63 -9.41 1.62
C SER A 74 10.82 -10.05 3.00
N GLY A 75 11.04 -11.36 3.03
CA GLY A 75 11.26 -12.15 4.25
C GLY A 75 10.23 -13.26 4.42
N ASP A 76 10.30 -13.98 5.55
CA ASP A 76 9.45 -15.15 5.82
C ASP A 76 8.19 -14.83 6.64
N ALA A 77 8.02 -13.57 7.05
CA ALA A 77 6.85 -13.15 7.83
C ALA A 77 5.61 -12.98 6.93
N ILE A 78 4.45 -13.48 7.38
CA ILE A 78 3.15 -13.27 6.72
C ILE A 78 2.65 -11.87 7.09
N PRO A 79 2.61 -10.91 6.15
CA PRO A 79 2.24 -9.54 6.48
C PRO A 79 0.74 -9.40 6.67
N PHE A 80 0.34 -8.63 7.67
CA PHE A 80 -1.04 -8.22 7.91
C PHE A 80 -1.09 -6.71 8.14
N LEU A 81 -2.22 -6.12 7.81
CA LEU A 81 -2.54 -4.74 8.15
C LEU A 81 -3.44 -4.76 9.40
N TYR A 82 -3.14 -3.92 10.38
CA TYR A 82 -4.06 -3.64 11.46
C TYR A 82 -4.26 -2.13 11.55
N PHE A 83 -5.50 -1.69 11.82
CA PHE A 83 -5.81 -0.28 11.98
C PHE A 83 -7.09 -0.12 12.80
N TYR A 84 -7.22 1.06 13.42
CA TYR A 84 -8.46 1.51 14.02
C TYR A 84 -9.31 2.25 12.99
N TYR A 85 -10.62 2.07 13.05
CA TYR A 85 -11.59 2.84 12.27
C TYR A 85 -12.79 3.22 13.13
N TYR A 86 -13.45 4.31 12.78
CA TYR A 86 -14.69 4.72 13.44
C TYR A 86 -15.88 4.06 12.73
N ALA A 87 -16.59 3.17 13.43
CA ALA A 87 -17.77 2.50 12.93
C ALA A 87 -19.01 3.39 13.14
N LEU A 88 -19.91 3.36 12.16
CA LEU A 88 -21.20 4.05 12.18
C LEU A 88 -22.33 3.05 11.85
N PRO A 89 -22.68 2.12 12.76
CA PRO A 89 -23.63 1.05 12.48
C PRO A 89 -24.97 1.52 11.91
N GLY A 90 -25.44 0.84 10.85
CA GLY A 90 -26.67 1.18 10.14
C GLY A 90 -26.49 2.21 9.01
N GLU A 91 -25.38 2.94 8.97
CA GLU A 91 -25.13 3.94 7.93
C GLU A 91 -24.81 3.31 6.57
N ALA A 92 -25.29 3.92 5.50
CA ALA A 92 -25.08 3.49 4.12
C ALA A 92 -23.66 3.81 3.60
N MET A 93 -22.64 3.38 4.33
CA MET A 93 -21.23 3.69 4.08
C MET A 93 -20.36 2.43 4.16
N LYS A 94 -19.40 2.30 3.23
CA LYS A 94 -18.47 1.16 3.21
C LYS A 94 -17.02 1.62 3.23
N LEU A 95 -16.19 0.93 4.03
CA LEU A 95 -14.73 1.05 3.99
C LEU A 95 -14.14 -0.21 3.34
N LYS A 96 -13.42 -0.04 2.23
CA LYS A 96 -12.77 -1.15 1.51
C LYS A 96 -11.26 -1.10 1.75
N VAL A 97 -10.68 -2.25 2.05
CA VAL A 97 -9.23 -2.45 2.14
C VAL A 97 -8.76 -3.14 0.87
N LEU A 98 -7.88 -2.48 0.14
CA LEU A 98 -7.37 -2.92 -1.15
C LEU A 98 -5.86 -3.17 -1.07
N ALA A 99 -5.37 -4.17 -1.79
CA ALA A 99 -3.94 -4.39 -2.01
C ALA A 99 -3.61 -4.31 -3.50
N TYR A 100 -2.64 -3.45 -3.84
CA TYR A 100 -2.12 -3.31 -5.19
C TYR A 100 -0.82 -4.09 -5.34
N LYS A 101 -0.86 -5.19 -6.09
CA LYS A 101 0.34 -6.01 -6.37
C LYS A 101 1.05 -5.47 -7.60
N ASN A 102 2.31 -5.05 -7.46
CA ASN A 102 3.22 -4.66 -8.54
C ASN A 102 2.62 -3.73 -9.62
N GLY A 103 1.82 -2.73 -9.22
CA GLY A 103 1.19 -1.78 -10.15
C GLY A 103 0.07 -2.37 -11.02
N GLY A 104 -0.36 -3.60 -10.76
CA GLY A 104 -1.52 -4.24 -11.39
C GLY A 104 -2.85 -3.89 -10.72
N SER A 105 -3.88 -4.68 -11.03
CA SER A 105 -5.22 -4.56 -10.44
C SER A 105 -5.21 -4.73 -8.92
N ALA A 106 -6.15 -4.05 -8.26
CA ALA A 106 -6.35 -4.17 -6.82
C ALA A 106 -7.06 -5.47 -6.46
N ASP A 107 -6.57 -6.17 -5.44
CA ASP A 107 -7.34 -7.20 -4.74
C ASP A 107 -8.12 -6.53 -3.60
N THR A 108 -9.42 -6.85 -3.47
CA THR A 108 -10.19 -6.44 -2.29
C THR A 108 -9.96 -7.44 -1.18
N LEU A 109 -9.27 -7.01 -0.13
CA LEU A 109 -8.96 -7.85 1.03
C LEU A 109 -10.09 -7.84 2.07
N LYS A 110 -10.77 -6.70 2.21
CA LYS A 110 -11.88 -6.56 3.16
C LYS A 110 -12.85 -5.49 2.69
N ILE A 111 -14.13 -5.73 2.97
CA ILE A 111 -15.19 -4.72 2.95
C ILE A 111 -15.76 -4.66 4.37
N ILE A 112 -15.75 -3.48 4.96
CA ILE A 112 -16.55 -3.13 6.13
C ILE A 112 -17.79 -2.44 5.57
N ASP A 113 -18.96 -3.00 5.81
CA ASP A 113 -20.24 -2.44 5.42
C ASP A 113 -20.95 -1.96 6.69
N ASN A 114 -20.98 -0.65 6.92
CA ASN A 114 -21.56 -0.09 8.14
C ASN A 114 -23.05 -0.39 8.27
N ASN A 115 -23.77 -0.53 7.16
CA ASN A 115 -25.19 -0.88 7.14
C ASN A 115 -25.44 -2.28 7.74
N ALA A 116 -24.47 -3.18 7.60
CA ALA A 116 -24.53 -4.53 8.17
C ALA A 116 -24.02 -4.61 9.62
N LEU A 117 -23.46 -3.53 10.17
CA LEU A 117 -23.02 -3.49 11.57
C LEU A 117 -24.23 -3.22 12.49
N SER A 118 -24.13 -3.71 13.71
CA SER A 118 -25.06 -3.42 14.80
C SER A 118 -24.31 -2.84 16.00
N GLY A 119 -25.04 -2.24 16.94
CA GLY A 119 -24.47 -1.61 18.13
C GLY A 119 -24.43 -0.09 18.02
N HIS A 120 -23.43 0.52 18.66
CA HIS A 120 -23.27 1.97 18.75
C HIS A 120 -22.05 2.44 17.96
N ASP A 121 -22.06 3.71 17.56
CA ASP A 121 -20.93 4.39 16.97
C ASP A 121 -19.68 4.30 17.86
N GLY A 122 -18.52 4.10 17.25
CA GLY A 122 -17.28 4.08 18.01
C GLY A 122 -16.08 3.50 17.28
N TRP A 123 -14.92 3.67 17.90
CA TRP A 123 -13.66 3.13 17.39
C TRP A 123 -13.61 1.61 17.56
N LEU A 124 -13.32 0.93 16.46
CA LEU A 124 -13.06 -0.52 16.42
C LEU A 124 -11.67 -0.77 15.81
N ILE A 125 -11.06 -1.89 16.19
CA ILE A 125 -9.83 -2.37 15.57
C ILE A 125 -10.14 -3.47 14.57
N LEU A 126 -9.44 -3.44 13.44
CA LEU A 126 -9.51 -4.48 12.42
C LEU A 126 -8.11 -5.00 12.10
N THR A 127 -8.00 -6.33 11.99
CA THR A 127 -6.84 -7.00 11.38
C THR A 127 -7.25 -7.60 10.03
N VAL A 128 -6.51 -7.25 8.98
CA VAL A 128 -6.70 -7.73 7.62
C VAL A 128 -5.45 -8.47 7.19
N ARG A 129 -5.59 -9.76 6.85
CA ARG A 129 -4.49 -10.49 6.22
C ARG A 129 -4.29 -9.96 4.80
N SER A 130 -3.04 -9.82 4.40
CA SER A 130 -2.68 -9.37 3.05
C SER A 130 -3.16 -10.31 1.93
N GLY A 131 -3.55 -11.54 2.27
CA GLY A 131 -3.79 -12.61 1.28
C GLY A 131 -2.50 -13.11 0.62
N ILE A 132 -1.35 -12.70 1.13
CA ILE A 132 -0.02 -13.08 0.64
C ILE A 132 0.61 -14.00 1.68
N ASP A 133 0.54 -15.31 1.42
CA ASP A 133 1.09 -16.33 2.33
C ASP A 133 2.62 -16.40 2.24
N LYS A 134 3.19 -16.07 1.08
CA LYS A 134 4.63 -16.03 0.85
C LYS A 134 4.94 -15.12 -0.34
N VAL A 135 5.89 -14.20 -0.19
CA VAL A 135 6.54 -13.58 -1.34
C VAL A 135 7.70 -14.48 -1.73
N THR A 136 7.44 -15.44 -2.62
CA THR A 136 8.52 -16.13 -3.29
C THR A 136 9.08 -15.16 -4.31
N THR A 137 10.33 -14.76 -4.15
CA THR A 137 11.10 -14.46 -5.35
C THR A 137 11.16 -15.78 -6.11
N ASN A 138 10.36 -15.93 -7.16
CA ASN A 138 10.89 -16.69 -8.28
C ASN A 138 12.10 -15.85 -8.67
N ASP A 139 13.31 -16.23 -8.21
CA ASP A 139 14.57 -15.50 -8.37
C ASP A 139 15.02 -15.46 -9.84
N THR A 140 14.04 -15.33 -10.73
CA THR A 140 14.22 -15.07 -12.12
C THR A 140 14.36 -13.56 -12.29
N PHE A 141 15.43 -13.14 -12.95
CA PHE A 141 15.71 -11.76 -13.25
C PHE A 141 15.92 -11.60 -14.75
N ASP A 142 15.48 -10.48 -15.29
CA ASP A 142 15.85 -10.10 -16.66
C ASP A 142 17.24 -9.46 -16.65
N VAL A 143 18.05 -9.80 -17.64
CA VAL A 143 19.40 -9.28 -17.82
C VAL A 143 19.40 -8.37 -19.04
N PHE A 144 19.89 -7.14 -18.86
CA PHE A 144 20.01 -6.16 -19.94
C PHE A 144 21.46 -5.73 -20.14
N THR A 145 21.78 -5.29 -21.35
CA THR A 145 23.00 -4.51 -21.61
C THR A 145 22.87 -3.11 -21.01
N LEU A 146 23.99 -2.36 -20.94
CA LEU A 146 23.97 -0.95 -20.54
C LEU A 146 23.12 -0.05 -21.46
N GLN A 147 22.84 -0.51 -22.69
CA GLN A 147 21.97 0.20 -23.64
C GLN A 147 20.48 -0.18 -23.49
N GLY A 148 20.13 -0.97 -22.46
CA GLY A 148 18.75 -1.37 -22.18
C GLY A 148 18.25 -2.53 -23.05
N VAL A 149 19.11 -3.21 -23.81
CA VAL A 149 18.71 -4.38 -24.61
C VAL A 149 18.59 -5.60 -23.70
N CYS A 150 17.41 -6.21 -23.64
CA CYS A 150 17.17 -7.46 -22.91
C CYS A 150 17.89 -8.62 -23.60
N ILE A 151 18.84 -9.26 -22.91
CA ILE A 151 19.62 -10.40 -23.43
C ILE A 151 19.23 -11.74 -22.82
N ARG A 152 18.52 -11.72 -21.69
CA ARG A 152 17.98 -12.93 -21.06
C ARG A 152 16.76 -12.57 -20.24
N ARG A 153 15.66 -13.30 -20.42
CA ARG A 153 14.46 -13.16 -19.61
C ARG A 153 14.36 -14.28 -18.61
N GLN A 154 13.78 -13.97 -17.45
CA GLN A 154 13.50 -14.95 -16.40
C GLN A 154 14.74 -15.79 -16.01
N ALA A 155 15.92 -15.18 -15.96
CA ALA A 155 17.17 -15.88 -15.68
C ALA A 155 17.28 -16.21 -14.19
N THR A 156 17.59 -17.45 -13.84
CA THR A 156 17.94 -17.84 -12.46
C THR A 156 19.43 -17.72 -12.15
N SER A 157 20.24 -17.38 -13.15
CA SER A 157 21.70 -17.29 -13.05
C SER A 157 22.32 -16.37 -14.11
N LEU A 158 23.43 -15.73 -13.73
CA LEU A 158 24.30 -14.95 -14.62
C LEU A 158 25.37 -15.83 -15.31
N ALA A 159 25.41 -17.13 -15.01
CA ALA A 159 26.34 -18.07 -15.62
C ALA A 159 26.20 -18.08 -17.16
N GLY A 160 27.34 -18.23 -17.82
CA GLY A 160 27.45 -18.25 -19.29
C GLY A 160 27.29 -16.89 -19.97
N LEU A 161 27.09 -15.80 -19.21
CA LEU A 161 27.25 -14.46 -19.76
C LEU A 161 28.72 -14.16 -20.03
N LYS A 162 28.98 -13.40 -21.09
CA LYS A 162 30.33 -12.90 -21.37
C LYS A 162 30.76 -11.95 -20.25
N LEU A 163 32.07 -11.80 -20.06
CA LEU A 163 32.62 -10.80 -19.15
C LEU A 163 32.15 -9.40 -19.58
N GLY A 164 31.74 -8.57 -18.63
CA GLY A 164 31.18 -7.24 -18.92
C GLY A 164 30.28 -6.70 -17.83
N VAL A 165 29.59 -5.59 -18.12
CA VAL A 165 28.66 -4.93 -17.20
C VAL A 165 27.23 -5.03 -17.74
N TYR A 166 26.31 -5.44 -16.87
CA TYR A 166 24.90 -5.66 -17.18
C TYR A 166 24.00 -4.91 -16.20
N ILE A 167 22.74 -4.72 -16.58
CA ILE A 167 21.68 -4.29 -15.66
C ILE A 167 20.88 -5.52 -15.25
N VAL A 168 20.87 -5.80 -13.96
CA VAL A 168 20.14 -6.91 -13.32
C VAL A 168 19.36 -6.32 -12.16
N ASN A 169 18.04 -6.53 -12.12
CA ASN A 169 17.16 -5.93 -11.11
C ASN A 169 17.35 -4.40 -10.97
N GLY A 170 17.57 -3.72 -12.10
CA GLY A 170 17.79 -2.26 -12.13
C GLY A 170 19.18 -1.80 -11.65
N LYS A 171 20.08 -2.72 -11.28
CA LYS A 171 21.44 -2.41 -10.78
C LYS A 171 22.52 -2.83 -11.77
N LYS A 172 23.55 -1.99 -11.92
CA LYS A 172 24.78 -2.35 -12.65
C LYS A 172 25.49 -3.50 -11.92
N THR A 173 25.72 -4.59 -12.65
CA THR A 173 26.36 -5.81 -12.17
C THR A 173 27.49 -6.19 -13.10
N THR A 174 28.69 -6.36 -12.55
CA THR A 174 29.89 -6.74 -13.30
C THR A 174 30.08 -8.25 -13.28
N ILE A 175 30.27 -8.85 -14.45
CA ILE A 175 30.72 -10.23 -14.62
C ILE A 175 32.22 -10.17 -14.92
N GLY A 176 33.02 -10.52 -13.92
CA GLY A 176 34.48 -10.61 -13.98
C GLY A 176 34.98 -12.05 -13.97
N LYS A 177 36.30 -12.23 -14.06
CA LYS A 177 36.96 -13.50 -13.73
C LYS A 177 36.87 -13.78 -12.23
#